data_AF-A0A9N9UMQ5-F1
#
_entry.id   AF-A0A9N9UMQ5-F1
#
_cell.length_a   1.000
_cell.length_b   1.000
_cell.length_c   1.000
_cell.angle_alpha   90.00
_cell.angle_beta   90.00
_cell.angle_gamma   90.00
#
_symmetry.space_group_name_H-M   'P 1'
#
loop_
_entity.id
_entity.type
_entity.pdbx_description
1 polymer ?
#
loop_
_entity_poly.entity_id
_entity_poly.type
_entity_poly.pdbx_seq_one_letter_code
_entity_poly.pdbx_strand_id
1 'polypeptide(L)'
;MRQLSNDPVDDWLVEAFGRLDIQAKLLFKSTTDNQPHTNNWADNEKSLTLKSLHEARQQLDSLISESYRLQRWARNADSSANVSLLFQALSAQQRLQRALTSWLQAYRTWRTTPPRPSLQSLHSPQEQVAQRLLLVYHTMASIITATALYPGDETVFDHYDLQFASIIASSKEIVQIYNPATPRDPRSHAHCTQHFTFTSDLGLIPVLYYTALKCRDPQMRRDAVSMLATKTRQEGIWEGPIVALIAAEVIRLEETPYSEQGET
;
A
#
# COMPACT_ATOMS: atom_id res chain seq x y z
N MET A 1 0.74 25.13 -34.80
CA MET A 1 0.32 23.91 -34.08
C MET A 1 1.49 23.47 -33.21
N ARG A 2 1.45 23.76 -31.90
CA ARG A 2 2.57 23.48 -30.98
C ARG A 2 2.60 21.97 -30.72
N GLN A 3 3.72 21.34 -31.06
CA GLN A 3 4.06 19.99 -30.59
C GLN A 3 4.21 20.07 -29.07
N LEU A 4 3.40 19.31 -28.34
CA LEU A 4 3.63 19.05 -26.92
C LEU A 4 4.93 18.23 -26.85
N SER A 5 5.99 18.88 -26.40
CA SER A 5 7.22 18.21 -26.02
C SER A 5 6.87 17.25 -24.88
N ASN A 6 6.97 15.94 -25.12
CA ASN A 6 6.87 14.94 -24.08
C ASN A 6 8.20 14.95 -23.33
N ASP A 7 8.35 15.92 -22.41
CA ASP A 7 9.58 16.11 -21.66
C ASP A 7 9.69 15.01 -20.59
N PRO A 8 10.78 14.23 -20.53
CA PRO A 8 10.98 13.22 -19.48
C PRO A 8 10.90 13.79 -18.05
N VAL A 9 11.05 15.11 -17.87
CA VAL A 9 10.84 15.79 -16.59
C VAL A 9 9.35 15.81 -16.19
N ASP A 10 8.45 15.99 -17.15
CA ASP A 10 7.00 16.01 -16.91
C ASP A 10 6.49 14.62 -16.53
N ASP A 11 6.98 13.56 -17.19
CA ASP A 11 6.62 12.17 -16.86
C ASP A 11 7.05 11.79 -15.43
N TRP A 12 8.25 12.19 -15.02
CA TRP A 12 8.73 11.98 -13.64
C TRP A 12 7.90 12.76 -12.61
N LEU A 13 7.52 14.01 -12.91
CA LEU A 13 6.65 14.81 -12.04
C LEU A 13 5.27 14.16 -11.88
N VAL A 14 4.67 13.68 -12.96
CA VAL A 14 3.38 12.97 -12.92
C VAL A 14 3.49 11.71 -12.03
N GLU A 15 4.57 10.95 -12.17
CA GLU A 15 4.82 9.76 -11.32
C GLU A 15 5.03 10.15 -9.84
N ALA A 16 5.76 11.22 -9.56
CA ALA A 16 5.99 11.72 -8.21
C ALA A 16 4.70 12.24 -7.54
N PHE A 17 3.89 13.03 -8.25
CA PHE A 17 2.62 13.56 -7.74
C PHE A 17 1.57 12.46 -7.59
N GLY A 18 1.49 11.50 -8.52
CA GLY A 18 0.61 10.34 -8.38
C GLY A 18 0.94 9.53 -7.12
N ARG A 19 2.23 9.35 -6.83
CA ARG A 19 2.68 8.71 -5.58
C ARG A 19 2.30 9.53 -4.35
N LEU A 20 2.57 10.83 -4.36
CA LEU A 20 2.20 11.70 -3.23
C LEU A 20 0.68 11.68 -2.97
N ASP A 21 -0.14 11.62 -4.02
CA ASP A 21 -1.59 11.51 -3.91
C ASP A 21 -2.03 10.18 -3.28
N ILE A 22 -1.42 9.05 -3.68
CA ILE A 22 -1.64 7.75 -2.99
C ILE A 22 -1.29 7.87 -1.50
N GLN A 23 -0.12 8.45 -1.19
CA GLN A 23 0.34 8.62 0.19
C GLN A 23 -0.59 9.55 0.99
N ALA A 24 -1.08 10.63 0.37
CA ALA A 24 -2.03 11.56 0.98
C ALA A 24 -3.40 10.92 1.22
N LYS A 25 -3.88 10.04 0.33
CA LYS A 25 -5.12 9.27 0.50
C LYS A 25 -5.05 8.27 1.65
N LEU A 26 -3.87 7.73 1.92
CA LEU A 26 -3.61 6.86 3.07
C LEU A 26 -3.55 7.62 4.39
N LEU A 27 -2.88 8.78 4.40
CA LEU A 27 -2.63 9.55 5.62
C LEU A 27 -3.82 10.45 6.01
N PHE A 28 -4.44 11.07 5.02
CA PHE A 28 -5.54 12.02 5.20
C PHE A 28 -6.81 11.45 4.59
N LYS A 29 -7.93 11.65 5.29
CA LYS A 29 -9.28 11.49 4.74
C LYS A 29 -9.56 12.66 3.78
N SER A 30 -8.72 12.83 2.75
CA SER A 30 -8.69 14.02 1.91
C SER A 30 -9.99 14.18 1.10
N THR A 31 -10.43 15.43 1.02
CA THR A 31 -11.77 15.87 0.59
C THR A 31 -11.86 16.30 -0.87
N THR A 32 -10.75 16.39 -1.60
CA THR A 32 -10.73 16.98 -2.95
C THR A 32 -10.42 15.95 -4.02
N ASP A 33 -11.46 15.30 -4.55
CA ASP A 33 -11.45 14.80 -5.93
C ASP A 33 -12.91 14.61 -6.36
N ASN A 34 -13.36 15.49 -7.24
CA ASN A 34 -14.67 15.44 -7.88
C ASN A 34 -14.43 14.95 -9.31
N GLN A 35 -14.56 13.64 -9.53
CA GLN A 35 -15.14 12.98 -10.72
C GLN A 35 -14.53 11.59 -10.98
N PRO A 36 -15.33 10.64 -11.49
CA PRO A 36 -14.84 9.35 -11.95
C PRO A 36 -14.10 9.51 -13.28
N HIS A 37 -12.78 9.70 -13.25
CA HIS A 37 -11.97 9.30 -14.40
C HIS A 37 -11.95 7.77 -14.45
N THR A 38 -12.85 7.17 -15.23
CA THR A 38 -12.75 5.77 -15.61
C THR A 38 -11.55 5.62 -16.52
N ASN A 39 -10.35 5.43 -15.97
CA ASN A 39 -9.24 4.99 -16.80
C ASN A 39 -9.59 3.57 -17.27
N ASN A 40 -9.64 3.39 -18.59
CA ASN A 40 -9.92 2.13 -19.28
C ASN A 40 -8.80 1.09 -19.10
N TRP A 41 -8.35 0.85 -17.86
CA TRP A 41 -7.52 -0.32 -17.55
C TRP A 41 -8.21 -1.61 -18.01
N ALA A 42 -9.54 -1.64 -17.95
CA ALA A 42 -10.40 -2.74 -18.36
C ALA A 42 -10.18 -3.21 -19.81
N ASP A 43 -9.73 -2.33 -20.71
CA ASP A 43 -9.54 -2.67 -22.13
C ASP A 43 -8.14 -3.28 -22.43
N ASN A 44 -7.21 -3.22 -21.46
CA ASN A 44 -5.84 -3.73 -21.59
C ASN A 44 -5.65 -5.11 -20.93
N GLU A 45 -6.67 -5.97 -20.99
CA GLU A 45 -6.61 -7.39 -20.56
C GLU A 45 -5.65 -8.24 -21.41
N LYS A 46 -5.02 -7.67 -22.45
CA LYS A 46 -4.02 -8.36 -23.27
C LYS A 46 -2.73 -8.57 -22.50
N SER A 47 -2.50 -9.83 -22.10
CA SER A 47 -1.25 -10.40 -21.58
C SER A 47 -0.30 -9.39 -20.94
N LEU A 48 -0.59 -9.04 -19.69
CA LEU A 48 0.34 -8.36 -18.80
C LEU A 48 1.68 -9.09 -18.78
N THR A 49 2.63 -8.62 -19.57
CA THR A 49 3.98 -9.20 -19.66
C THR A 49 4.95 -8.19 -19.08
N LEU A 50 5.33 -8.41 -17.83
CA LEU A 50 6.25 -7.53 -17.12
C LEU A 50 7.67 -7.70 -17.68
N LYS A 51 8.31 -6.58 -18.03
CA LYS A 51 9.68 -6.56 -18.56
C LYS A 51 10.70 -6.20 -17.47
N SER A 52 10.28 -5.46 -16.44
CA SER A 52 11.15 -4.99 -15.36
C SER A 52 10.43 -4.83 -14.02
N LEU A 53 11.21 -4.75 -12.95
CA LEU A 53 10.71 -4.46 -11.60
C LEU A 53 10.05 -3.06 -11.53
N HIS A 54 10.59 -2.10 -12.27
CA HIS A 54 10.05 -0.74 -12.35
C HIS A 54 8.66 -0.72 -13.01
N GLU A 55 8.49 -1.44 -14.12
CA GLU A 55 7.20 -1.58 -14.78
C GLU A 55 6.17 -2.29 -13.87
N ALA A 56 6.60 -3.35 -13.16
CA ALA A 56 5.75 -4.02 -12.18
C ALA A 56 5.25 -3.06 -11.10
N ARG A 57 6.14 -2.19 -10.61
CA ARG A 57 5.81 -1.15 -9.64
C ARG A 57 4.83 -0.12 -10.19
N GLN A 58 5.10 0.47 -11.35
CA GLN A 58 4.23 1.50 -11.95
C GLN A 58 2.80 0.98 -12.16
N GLN A 59 2.68 -0.27 -12.62
CA GLN A 59 1.37 -0.90 -12.76
C GLN A 59 0.69 -1.13 -11.41
N LEU A 60 1.43 -1.55 -10.38
CA LEU A 60 0.87 -1.72 -9.04
C LEU A 60 0.43 -0.38 -8.43
N ASP A 61 1.20 0.69 -8.60
CA ASP A 61 0.86 2.05 -8.13
C ASP A 61 -0.47 2.52 -8.75
N SER A 62 -0.69 2.20 -10.03
CA SER A 62 -1.95 2.47 -10.72
C SER A 62 -3.12 1.67 -10.11
N LEU A 63 -2.92 0.39 -9.79
CA LEU A 63 -3.93 -0.46 -9.16
C LEU A 63 -4.26 -0.02 -7.73
N ILE A 64 -3.27 0.40 -6.95
CA ILE A 64 -3.46 0.96 -5.60
C ILE A 64 -4.28 2.24 -5.69
N SER A 65 -3.93 3.14 -6.61
CA SER A 65 -4.68 4.38 -6.85
C SER A 65 -6.14 4.09 -7.15
N GLU A 66 -6.41 3.13 -8.03
CA GLU A 66 -7.77 2.74 -8.39
C GLU A 66 -8.52 2.08 -7.22
N SER A 67 -7.82 1.34 -6.35
CA SER A 67 -8.38 0.73 -5.13
C SER A 67 -8.93 1.81 -4.18
N TYR A 68 -8.15 2.87 -3.94
CA TYR A 68 -8.60 3.99 -3.11
C TYR A 68 -9.74 4.78 -3.75
N ARG A 69 -9.71 4.96 -5.07
CA ARG A 69 -10.77 5.65 -5.81
C ARG A 69 -12.09 4.89 -5.72
N LEU A 70 -12.05 3.56 -5.89
CA LEU A 70 -13.21 2.69 -5.71
C LEU A 70 -13.78 2.81 -4.30
N GLN A 71 -12.94 2.68 -3.26
CA GLN A 71 -13.38 2.78 -1.86
C GLN A 71 -14.07 4.12 -1.56
N ARG A 72 -13.47 5.23 -2.03
CA ARG A 72 -14.06 6.57 -1.87
C ARG A 72 -15.38 6.69 -2.61
N TRP A 73 -15.43 6.22 -3.85
CA TRP A 73 -16.64 6.30 -4.66
C TRP A 73 -17.78 5.47 -4.09
N ALA A 74 -17.49 4.25 -3.63
CA ALA A 74 -18.47 3.38 -2.98
C ALA A 74 -19.07 4.04 -1.72
N ARG A 75 -18.24 4.71 -0.90
CA ARG A 75 -18.71 5.48 0.26
C ARG A 75 -19.66 6.62 -0.12
N ASN A 76 -19.37 7.32 -1.23
CA ASN A 76 -20.25 8.38 -1.74
C ASN A 76 -21.55 7.81 -2.33
N ALA A 77 -21.48 6.67 -3.02
CA ALA A 77 -22.64 5.99 -3.59
C ALA A 77 -23.59 5.50 -2.49
N ASP A 78 -23.04 4.89 -1.43
CA ASP A 78 -23.78 4.43 -0.25
C ASP A 78 -24.51 5.60 0.45
N SER A 79 -23.80 6.70 0.68
CA SER A 79 -24.38 7.91 1.29
C SER A 79 -25.52 8.54 0.47
N SER A 80 -25.53 8.33 -0.85
CA SER A 80 -26.56 8.86 -1.77
C SER A 80 -27.69 7.87 -2.08
N ALA A 81 -27.60 6.62 -1.58
CA ALA A 81 -28.53 5.52 -1.85
C ALA A 81 -28.80 5.28 -3.35
N ASN A 82 -27.83 5.59 -4.23
CA ASN A 82 -28.01 5.50 -5.67
C ASN A 82 -27.65 4.10 -6.21
N VAL A 83 -28.67 3.30 -6.52
CA VAL A 83 -28.54 1.90 -7.00
C VAL A 83 -27.70 1.79 -8.27
N SER A 84 -27.81 2.74 -9.21
CA SER A 84 -27.00 2.72 -10.43
C SER A 84 -25.51 2.87 -10.13
N LEU A 85 -25.17 3.78 -9.21
CA LEU A 85 -23.78 3.96 -8.77
C LEU A 85 -23.26 2.73 -8.03
N LEU A 86 -24.07 2.08 -7.21
CA LEU A 86 -23.70 0.82 -6.54
C LEU A 86 -23.41 -0.31 -7.53
N PHE A 87 -24.24 -0.47 -8.58
CA PHE A 87 -24.00 -1.48 -9.62
C PHE A 87 -22.70 -1.21 -10.40
N GLN A 88 -22.44 0.05 -10.72
CA GLN A 88 -21.19 0.43 -11.37
C GLN A 88 -19.99 0.19 -10.43
N ALA A 89 -20.14 0.43 -9.13
CA ALA A 89 -19.10 0.18 -8.11
C ALA A 89 -18.78 -1.31 -7.97
N LEU A 90 -19.80 -2.17 -7.96
CA LEU A 90 -19.62 -3.62 -8.01
C LEU A 90 -18.88 -4.06 -9.26
N SER A 91 -19.27 -3.53 -10.42
CA SER A 91 -18.61 -3.85 -11.68
C SER A 91 -17.14 -3.40 -11.69
N ALA A 92 -16.84 -2.23 -11.13
CA ALA A 92 -15.47 -1.73 -11.00
C ALA A 92 -14.64 -2.56 -10.02
N GLN A 93 -15.21 -2.96 -8.87
CA GLN A 93 -14.57 -3.84 -7.91
C GLN A 93 -14.14 -5.16 -8.56
N GLN A 94 -15.05 -5.80 -9.30
CA GLN A 94 -14.74 -7.08 -9.98
C GLN A 94 -13.61 -6.92 -11.00
N ARG A 95 -13.61 -5.84 -11.79
CA ARG A 95 -12.53 -5.58 -12.76
C ARG A 95 -11.19 -5.37 -12.04
N LEU A 96 -11.18 -4.62 -10.95
CA LEU A 96 -9.97 -4.35 -10.19
C LEU A 96 -9.42 -5.60 -9.48
N GLN A 97 -10.30 -6.47 -8.95
CA GLN A 97 -9.90 -7.76 -8.40
C GLN A 97 -9.25 -8.67 -9.45
N ARG A 98 -9.82 -8.73 -10.66
CA ARG A 98 -9.21 -9.47 -11.78
C ARG A 98 -7.87 -8.88 -12.18
N ALA A 99 -7.76 -7.56 -12.23
CA ALA A 99 -6.52 -6.85 -12.54
C ALA A 99 -5.42 -7.16 -11.52
N LEU A 100 -5.72 -7.07 -10.22
CA LEU A 100 -4.80 -7.41 -9.14
C LEU A 100 -4.37 -8.88 -9.20
N THR A 101 -5.29 -9.79 -9.54
CA THR A 101 -4.99 -11.21 -9.70
C THR A 101 -4.05 -11.45 -10.89
N SER A 102 -4.36 -10.86 -12.04
CA SER A 102 -3.55 -10.95 -13.26
C SER A 102 -2.16 -10.36 -13.05
N TRP A 103 -2.06 -9.19 -12.41
CA TRP A 103 -0.80 -8.58 -12.05
C TRP A 103 0.04 -9.49 -11.15
N LEU A 104 -0.55 -10.12 -10.14
CA LEU A 104 0.17 -11.04 -9.24
C LEU A 104 0.71 -12.27 -10.00
N GLN A 105 -0.08 -12.82 -10.92
CA GLN A 105 0.32 -13.95 -11.76
C GLN A 105 1.47 -13.57 -12.70
N ALA A 106 1.38 -12.42 -13.37
CA ALA A 106 2.44 -11.88 -14.21
C ALA A 106 3.72 -11.62 -13.40
N TYR A 107 3.58 -11.03 -12.21
CA TYR A 107 4.68 -10.73 -11.31
C TYR A 107 5.40 -11.98 -10.81
N ARG A 108 4.65 -13.01 -10.40
CA ARG A 108 5.23 -14.30 -10.00
C ARG A 108 5.97 -14.98 -11.15
N THR A 109 5.37 -14.99 -12.34
CA THR A 109 6.00 -15.57 -13.55
C THR A 109 7.29 -14.84 -13.90
N TRP A 110 7.28 -13.50 -13.86
CA TRP A 110 8.47 -12.69 -14.11
C TRP A 110 9.58 -12.95 -13.08
N ARG A 111 9.24 -13.16 -11.80
CA ARG A 111 10.21 -13.49 -10.75
C ARG A 111 10.83 -14.88 -10.91
N THR A 112 10.07 -15.88 -11.36
CA THR A 112 10.56 -17.25 -11.53
C THR A 112 11.27 -17.47 -12.86
N THR A 113 10.83 -16.76 -13.90
CA THR A 113 11.32 -16.92 -15.28
C THR A 113 11.63 -15.54 -15.86
N PRO A 114 12.70 -14.87 -15.39
CA PRO A 114 13.02 -13.53 -15.88
C PRO A 114 13.40 -13.58 -17.37
N PRO A 115 12.90 -12.64 -18.20
CA PRO A 115 13.17 -12.61 -19.65
C PRO A 115 14.64 -12.39 -20.01
N ARG A 116 15.47 -12.00 -19.03
CA ARG A 116 16.94 -12.00 -19.12
C ARG A 116 17.50 -12.67 -17.88
N PRO A 117 18.17 -13.84 -18.00
CA PRO A 117 18.87 -14.45 -16.89
C PRO A 117 20.15 -13.65 -16.60
N SER A 118 20.03 -12.50 -15.92
CA SER A 118 21.19 -11.81 -15.34
C SER A 118 21.63 -12.58 -14.10
N LEU A 119 22.68 -13.39 -14.25
CA LEU A 119 23.36 -14.19 -13.22
C LEU A 119 23.81 -13.42 -11.95
N GLN A 120 23.66 -12.09 -11.92
CA GLN A 120 24.12 -11.23 -10.82
C GLN A 120 23.02 -10.36 -10.18
N SER A 121 21.85 -10.16 -10.82
CA SER A 121 20.85 -9.20 -10.30
C SER A 121 19.90 -9.80 -9.26
N LEU A 122 19.74 -11.12 -9.20
CA LEU A 122 18.81 -11.78 -8.27
C LEU A 122 19.24 -11.75 -6.78
N HIS A 123 20.37 -11.14 -6.43
CA HIS A 123 20.97 -11.26 -5.10
C HIS A 123 21.15 -9.97 -4.31
N SER A 124 20.95 -8.77 -4.88
CA SER A 124 21.16 -7.55 -4.08
C SER A 124 20.10 -7.45 -2.96
N PRO A 125 20.49 -7.14 -1.70
CA PRO A 125 19.53 -6.96 -0.61
C PRO A 125 18.43 -5.93 -0.95
N GLN A 126 18.79 -4.87 -1.68
CA GLN A 126 17.87 -3.84 -2.12
C GLN A 126 16.81 -4.36 -3.10
N GLU A 127 17.19 -5.20 -4.07
CA GLU A 127 16.26 -5.76 -5.04
C GLU A 127 15.34 -6.79 -4.38
N GLN A 128 15.86 -7.59 -3.44
CA GLN A 128 15.04 -8.51 -2.63
C GLN A 128 13.99 -7.74 -1.82
N VAL A 129 14.38 -6.63 -1.19
CA VAL A 129 13.44 -5.76 -0.47
C VAL A 129 12.39 -5.19 -1.41
N ALA A 130 12.81 -4.62 -2.55
CA ALA A 130 11.87 -4.03 -3.50
C ALA A 130 10.86 -5.07 -4.01
N GLN A 131 11.30 -6.31 -4.25
CA GLN A 131 10.39 -7.39 -4.65
C GLN A 131 9.37 -7.74 -3.56
N ARG A 132 9.81 -7.83 -2.30
CA ARG A 132 8.92 -8.12 -1.17
C ARG A 132 7.94 -6.98 -0.91
N LEU A 133 8.40 -5.73 -1.02
CA LEU A 133 7.55 -4.55 -0.87
C LEU A 133 6.39 -4.57 -1.87
N LEU A 134 6.64 -4.90 -3.15
CA LEU A 134 5.56 -4.98 -4.13
C LEU A 134 4.48 -6.02 -3.75
N LEU A 135 4.86 -7.16 -3.17
CA LEU A 135 3.88 -8.15 -2.69
C LEU A 135 3.09 -7.66 -1.48
N VAL A 136 3.75 -6.94 -0.57
CA VAL A 136 3.10 -6.35 0.61
C VAL A 136 2.06 -5.30 0.17
N TYR A 137 2.42 -4.41 -0.76
CA TYR A 137 1.50 -3.42 -1.32
C TYR A 137 0.38 -4.05 -2.16
N HIS A 138 0.66 -5.11 -2.91
CA HIS A 138 -0.37 -5.88 -3.62
C HIS A 138 -1.40 -6.49 -2.66
N THR A 139 -0.93 -7.06 -1.55
CA THR A 139 -1.79 -7.62 -0.51
C THR A 139 -2.69 -6.54 0.07
N MET A 140 -2.12 -5.38 0.42
CA MET A 140 -2.87 -4.22 0.89
C MET A 140 -3.93 -3.75 -0.13
N ALA A 141 -3.55 -3.57 -1.40
CA ALA A 141 -4.47 -3.16 -2.47
C ALA A 141 -5.62 -4.16 -2.66
N SER A 142 -5.33 -5.45 -2.51
CA SER A 142 -6.33 -6.52 -2.59
C SER A 142 -7.35 -6.44 -1.44
N ILE A 143 -6.90 -6.17 -0.22
CA ILE A 143 -7.79 -5.95 0.93
C ILE A 143 -8.65 -4.70 0.69
N ILE A 144 -8.05 -3.56 0.33
CA ILE A 144 -8.77 -2.30 0.07
C ILE A 144 -9.84 -2.51 -1.00
N THR A 145 -9.49 -3.17 -2.11
CA THR A 145 -10.44 -3.43 -3.19
C THR A 145 -11.58 -4.33 -2.72
N ALA A 146 -11.27 -5.39 -1.98
CA ALA A 146 -12.28 -6.35 -1.56
C ALA A 146 -13.24 -5.78 -0.51
N THR A 147 -12.78 -4.87 0.35
CA THR A 147 -13.61 -4.22 1.37
C THR A 147 -14.23 -2.90 0.92
N ALA A 148 -13.91 -2.43 -0.30
CA ALA A 148 -14.30 -1.10 -0.79
C ALA A 148 -15.81 -0.82 -0.76
N LEU A 149 -16.66 -1.83 -0.96
CA LEU A 149 -18.12 -1.69 -1.03
C LEU A 149 -18.82 -1.81 0.34
N TYR A 150 -18.07 -1.92 1.43
CA TYR A 150 -18.59 -2.04 2.79
C TYR A 150 -18.13 -0.84 3.63
N PRO A 151 -18.47 0.40 3.25
CA PRO A 151 -18.02 1.58 3.97
C PRO A 151 -18.59 1.58 5.40
N GLY A 152 -17.70 1.64 6.40
CA GLY A 152 -18.09 1.74 7.81
C GLY A 152 -18.36 0.41 8.51
N ASP A 153 -18.37 -0.71 7.80
CA ASP A 153 -18.35 -2.03 8.40
C ASP A 153 -16.89 -2.45 8.65
N GLU A 154 -16.38 -2.19 9.85
CA GLU A 154 -15.02 -2.61 10.20
C GLU A 154 -14.91 -4.15 10.40
N THR A 155 -16.03 -4.87 10.55
CA THR A 155 -16.00 -6.33 10.73
C THR A 155 -15.64 -7.08 9.46
N VAL A 156 -15.80 -6.45 8.29
CA VAL A 156 -15.38 -7.02 7.00
C VAL A 156 -13.89 -7.40 6.98
N PHE A 157 -13.05 -6.69 7.76
CA PHE A 157 -11.62 -6.92 7.82
C PHE A 157 -11.24 -8.24 8.52
N ASP A 158 -12.13 -8.84 9.33
CA ASP A 158 -11.89 -10.13 10.00
C ASP A 158 -11.64 -11.27 9.00
N HIS A 159 -12.15 -11.13 7.77
CA HIS A 159 -11.95 -12.12 6.70
C HIS A 159 -10.53 -12.09 6.12
N TYR A 160 -9.68 -11.15 6.54
CA TYR A 160 -8.36 -10.88 5.95
C TYR A 160 -7.18 -11.07 6.92
N ASP A 161 -7.38 -11.76 8.04
CA ASP A 161 -6.34 -12.00 9.05
C ASP A 161 -5.08 -12.65 8.46
N LEU A 162 -5.24 -13.61 7.55
CA LEU A 162 -4.10 -14.27 6.90
C LEU A 162 -3.29 -13.30 6.02
N GLN A 163 -3.97 -12.36 5.38
CA GLN A 163 -3.36 -11.35 4.52
C GLN A 163 -2.63 -10.31 5.38
N PHE A 164 -3.21 -9.88 6.50
CA PHE A 164 -2.53 -9.03 7.46
C PHE A 164 -1.32 -9.73 8.09
N ALA A 165 -1.44 -11.00 8.46
CA ALA A 165 -0.32 -11.79 8.97
C ALA A 165 0.82 -11.89 7.95
N SER A 166 0.48 -12.09 6.67
CA SER A 166 1.45 -12.10 5.56
C SER A 166 2.18 -10.75 5.41
N ILE A 167 1.44 -9.63 5.55
CA ILE A 167 2.03 -8.28 5.55
C ILE A 167 3.03 -8.12 6.70
N ILE A 168 2.66 -8.50 7.93
CA ILE A 168 3.53 -8.40 9.11
C ILE A 168 4.77 -9.28 8.94
N ALA A 169 4.61 -10.54 8.53
CA ALA A 169 5.71 -11.48 8.33
C ALA A 169 6.70 -10.96 7.27
N SER A 170 6.19 -10.54 6.11
CA SER A 170 7.01 -9.98 5.02
C SER A 170 7.72 -8.70 5.45
N SER A 171 7.06 -7.86 6.25
CA SER A 171 7.64 -6.63 6.77
C SER A 171 8.80 -6.93 7.73
N LYS A 172 8.65 -7.94 8.61
CA LYS A 172 9.72 -8.37 9.53
C LYS A 172 10.94 -8.87 8.76
N GLU A 173 10.74 -9.66 7.71
CA GLU A 173 11.83 -10.10 6.82
C GLU A 173 12.54 -8.91 6.15
N ILE A 174 11.80 -7.93 5.64
CA ILE A 174 12.38 -6.72 5.04
C ILE A 174 13.25 -5.97 6.05
N VAL A 175 12.81 -5.82 7.30
CA VAL A 175 13.60 -5.18 8.36
C VAL A 175 14.87 -5.97 8.67
N GLN A 176 14.81 -7.30 8.70
CA GLN A 176 15.98 -8.16 8.91
C GLN A 176 17.02 -8.05 7.79
N ILE A 177 16.60 -7.90 6.54
CA ILE A 177 17.51 -7.71 5.40
C ILE A 177 18.31 -6.41 5.55
N TYR A 178 17.71 -5.35 6.09
CA TYR A 178 18.40 -4.07 6.31
C TYR A 178 19.25 -4.02 7.58
N ASN A 179 18.90 -4.78 8.61
CA ASN A 179 19.62 -4.88 9.87
C ASN A 179 19.99 -6.35 10.14
N PRO A 180 20.94 -6.93 9.39
CA PRO A 180 21.45 -8.26 9.72
C PRO A 180 22.06 -8.16 11.12
N ALA A 181 21.61 -9.03 12.03
CA ALA A 181 21.93 -9.03 13.45
C ALA A 181 23.44 -8.88 13.72
N THR A 182 23.89 -7.65 13.85
CA THR A 182 25.18 -7.27 14.39
C THR A 182 24.91 -6.64 15.75
N PRO A 183 25.67 -6.99 16.80
CA PRO A 183 25.49 -6.38 18.11
C PRO A 183 25.68 -4.87 17.96
N ARG A 184 24.63 -4.11 18.28
CA ARG A 184 24.63 -2.64 18.30
C ARG A 184 25.83 -2.15 19.09
N ASP A 185 26.80 -1.52 18.43
CA ASP A 185 27.68 -0.57 19.11
C ASP A 185 26.82 0.65 19.47
N PRO A 186 26.67 1.02 20.76
CA PRO A 186 25.92 2.21 21.16
C PRO A 186 26.45 3.52 20.56
N ARG A 187 27.63 3.49 19.93
CA ARG A 187 28.29 4.65 19.31
C ARG A 187 28.13 4.73 17.80
N SER A 188 27.66 3.67 17.13
CA SER A 188 27.38 3.75 15.70
C SER A 188 26.05 4.47 15.48
N HIS A 189 26.12 5.80 15.45
CA HIS A 189 25.17 6.62 14.70
C HIS A 189 25.38 6.31 13.22
N ALA A 190 25.07 5.09 12.80
CA ALA A 190 24.99 4.71 11.41
C ALA A 190 23.80 5.50 10.85
N HIS A 191 24.07 6.76 10.51
CA HIS A 191 23.43 7.46 9.43
C HIS A 191 23.57 6.52 8.23
N CYS A 192 22.62 5.62 8.05
CA CYS A 192 22.39 4.94 6.79
C CYS A 192 21.85 6.00 5.81
N THR A 193 22.67 7.01 5.52
CA THR A 193 22.54 7.95 4.41
C THR A 193 23.15 7.28 3.18
N GLN A 194 22.57 6.16 2.77
CA GLN A 194 22.70 5.73 1.39
C GLN A 194 21.43 6.16 0.68
N HIS A 195 21.58 7.05 -0.29
CA HIS A 195 20.57 7.43 -1.26
C HIS A 195 20.01 6.17 -1.91
N PHE A 196 18.84 5.72 -1.47
CA PHE A 196 18.09 4.67 -2.13
C PHE A 196 17.12 5.31 -3.12
N THR A 197 17.62 5.67 -4.30
CA THR A 197 16.84 6.29 -5.37
C THR A 197 15.76 5.37 -5.96
N PHE A 198 15.71 4.09 -5.57
CA PHE A 198 14.65 3.15 -5.97
C PHE A 198 13.65 2.81 -4.83
N THR A 199 13.96 3.08 -3.56
CA THR A 199 13.07 2.76 -2.41
C THR A 199 12.64 3.97 -1.57
N SER A 200 12.93 5.20 -2.04
CA SER A 200 12.53 6.44 -1.38
C SER A 200 11.02 6.58 -1.14
N ASP A 201 10.18 6.15 -2.09
CA ASP A 201 8.76 6.58 -2.11
C ASP A 201 7.73 5.50 -1.73
N LEU A 202 8.13 4.23 -1.68
CA LEU A 202 7.29 3.09 -1.25
C LEU A 202 8.06 2.28 -0.20
N GLY A 203 8.06 2.76 1.03
CA GLY A 203 8.57 1.97 2.14
C GLY A 203 7.47 1.26 2.91
N LEU A 204 7.76 0.84 4.14
CA LEU A 204 6.83 0.03 4.93
C LEU A 204 5.84 0.87 5.75
N ILE A 205 6.10 2.17 5.92
CA ILE A 205 5.29 2.99 6.84
C ILE A 205 3.81 3.00 6.43
N PRO A 206 3.42 3.25 5.17
CA PRO A 206 2.01 3.36 4.82
C PRO A 206 1.24 2.04 5.00
N VAL A 207 1.86 0.91 4.65
CA VAL A 207 1.23 -0.41 4.75
C VAL A 207 1.17 -0.93 6.20
N LEU A 208 2.17 -0.64 7.03
CA LEU A 208 2.13 -0.94 8.45
C LEU A 208 1.10 -0.07 9.17
N TYR A 209 0.99 1.21 8.81
CA TYR A 209 -0.04 2.11 9.33
C TYR A 209 -1.44 1.62 8.95
N TYR A 210 -1.66 1.28 7.68
CA TYR A 210 -2.91 0.66 7.23
C TYR A 210 -3.24 -0.61 8.04
N THR A 211 -2.25 -1.48 8.25
CA THR A 211 -2.41 -2.72 9.03
C THR A 211 -2.79 -2.43 10.48
N ALA A 212 -2.12 -1.47 11.14
CA ALA A 212 -2.42 -1.07 12.51
C ALA A 212 -3.85 -0.51 12.66
N LEU A 213 -4.36 0.18 11.63
CA LEU A 213 -5.70 0.76 11.66
C LEU A 213 -6.81 -0.22 11.27
N LYS A 214 -6.55 -1.15 10.33
CA LYS A 214 -7.61 -1.98 9.72
C LYS A 214 -7.62 -3.44 10.17
N CYS A 215 -6.50 -3.99 10.59
CA CYS A 215 -6.50 -5.32 11.19
C CYS A 215 -7.23 -5.27 12.53
N ARG A 216 -8.04 -6.28 12.85
CA ARG A 216 -8.76 -6.39 14.13
C ARG A 216 -8.13 -7.36 15.12
N ASP A 217 -7.06 -8.06 14.74
CA ASP A 217 -6.25 -8.85 15.67
C ASP A 217 -5.35 -7.94 16.53
N PRO A 218 -5.54 -7.90 17.86
CA PRO A 218 -4.81 -6.98 18.73
C PRO A 218 -3.28 -7.15 18.67
N GLN A 219 -2.80 -8.37 18.44
CA GLN A 219 -1.36 -8.65 18.42
C GLN A 219 -0.71 -8.11 17.14
N MET A 220 -1.30 -8.37 15.97
CA MET A 220 -0.81 -7.87 14.68
C MET A 220 -0.82 -6.34 14.63
N ARG A 221 -1.81 -5.69 15.23
CA ARG A 221 -1.87 -4.23 15.34
C ARG A 221 -0.69 -3.68 16.17
N ARG A 222 -0.43 -4.27 17.34
CA ARG A 222 0.72 -3.89 18.19
C ARG A 222 2.06 -4.16 17.52
N ASP A 223 2.18 -5.27 16.80
CA ASP A 223 3.37 -5.59 16.00
C ASP A 223 3.62 -4.51 14.94
N ALA A 224 2.57 -4.08 14.22
CA ALA A 224 2.67 -3.00 13.23
C ALA A 224 3.12 -1.68 13.87
N VAL A 225 2.52 -1.27 14.99
CA VAL A 225 2.90 -0.06 15.73
C VAL A 225 4.34 -0.12 16.21
N SER A 226 4.78 -1.25 16.77
CA SER A 226 6.16 -1.41 17.22
C SER A 226 7.14 -1.24 16.06
N MET A 227 6.83 -1.78 14.88
CA MET A 227 7.67 -1.62 13.70
C MET A 227 7.71 -0.17 13.22
N LEU A 228 6.57 0.53 13.19
CA LEU A 228 6.48 1.95 12.85
C LEU A 228 7.34 2.81 13.79
N ALA A 229 7.27 2.57 15.11
CA ALA A 229 8.01 3.33 16.11
C ALA A 229 9.53 3.20 15.96
N THR A 230 10.02 2.07 15.47
CA THR A 230 11.46 1.83 15.25
C THR A 230 12.00 2.44 13.95
N LYS A 231 11.13 2.90 13.05
CA LYS A 231 11.53 3.50 11.77
C LYS A 231 11.81 4.99 11.94
N THR A 232 13.09 5.34 12.04
CA THR A 232 13.54 6.75 12.15
C THR A 232 13.65 7.47 10.79
N ARG A 233 13.44 6.76 9.68
CA ARG A 233 13.53 7.32 8.33
C ARG A 233 12.17 7.81 7.86
N GLN A 234 12.13 9.02 7.31
CA GLN A 234 10.96 9.59 6.65
C GLN A 234 10.77 8.92 5.27
N GLU A 235 9.54 8.50 4.96
CA GLU A 235 9.15 7.92 3.67
C GLU A 235 8.16 8.90 2.98
N GLY A 236 8.67 9.88 2.22
CA GLY A 236 7.84 10.95 1.67
C GLY A 236 7.20 11.82 2.77
N ILE A 237 5.85 11.85 2.82
CA ILE A 237 5.11 12.58 3.88
C ILE A 237 5.02 11.81 5.20
N TRP A 238 5.54 10.58 5.25
CA TRP A 238 5.37 9.68 6.38
C TRP A 238 6.55 9.72 7.33
N GLU A 239 6.26 10.00 8.60
CA GLU A 239 7.20 9.85 9.70
C GLU A 239 6.75 8.71 10.61
N GLY A 240 7.56 7.64 10.64
CA GLY A 240 7.26 6.39 11.36
C GLY A 240 6.82 6.59 12.81
N PRO A 241 7.57 7.34 13.65
CA PRO A 241 7.22 7.54 15.04
C PRO A 241 5.92 8.34 15.22
N ILE A 242 5.66 9.31 14.35
CA ILE A 242 4.42 10.11 14.40
C ILE A 242 3.22 9.22 14.12
N VAL A 243 3.24 8.45 13.02
CA VAL A 243 2.09 7.61 12.67
C VAL A 243 1.93 6.39 13.59
N ALA A 244 3.02 5.94 14.25
CA ALA A 244 2.95 4.96 15.32
C ALA A 244 2.13 5.49 16.52
N LEU A 245 2.38 6.74 16.93
CA LEU A 245 1.63 7.38 18.02
C LEU A 245 0.14 7.52 17.66
N ILE A 246 -0.16 7.96 16.44
CA ILE A 246 -1.55 8.08 15.97
C ILE A 246 -2.25 6.71 15.98
N ALA A 247 -1.61 5.68 15.41
CA ALA A 247 -2.19 4.34 15.37
C ALA A 247 -2.36 3.73 16.77
N ALA A 248 -1.40 3.94 17.68
CA ALA A 248 -1.51 3.51 19.07
C ALA A 248 -2.70 4.14 19.79
N GLU A 249 -2.96 5.43 19.56
CA GLU A 249 -4.10 6.12 20.15
C GLU A 249 -5.43 5.61 19.58
N VAL A 250 -5.50 5.33 18.27
CA VAL A 250 -6.69 4.70 17.67
C VAL A 250 -6.95 3.32 18.29
N ILE A 251 -5.93 2.47 18.39
CA ILE A 251 -6.04 1.14 19.04
C ILE A 251 -6.54 1.30 20.47
N ARG A 252 -5.96 2.22 21.24
CA ARG A 252 -6.36 2.47 22.62
C ARG A 252 -7.84 2.86 22.71
N LEU A 253 -8.31 3.76 21.85
CA LEU A 253 -9.71 4.19 21.84
C LEU A 253 -10.69 3.07 21.47
N GLU A 254 -10.32 2.20 20.52
CA GLU A 254 -11.16 1.08 20.07
C GLU A 254 -11.19 -0.10 21.06
N GLU A 255 -10.07 -0.38 21.73
CA GLU A 255 -9.93 -1.49 22.68
C GLU A 255 -10.34 -1.12 24.11
N THR A 256 -10.54 0.17 24.42
CA THR A 256 -11.03 0.59 25.74
C THR A 256 -12.52 0.22 25.87
N PRO A 257 -12.91 -0.66 26.80
CA PRO A 257 -14.31 -0.95 27.02
C PRO A 257 -15.03 0.31 27.50
N TYR A 258 -16.18 0.61 26.91
CA TYR A 258 -17.05 1.69 27.37
C TYR A 258 -17.53 1.32 28.78
N SER A 259 -16.88 1.89 29.80
CA SER A 259 -17.35 1.76 31.17
C SER A 259 -18.53 2.72 31.29
N GLU A 260 -19.75 2.19 31.28
CA GLU A 260 -20.92 2.95 31.71
C GLU A 260 -20.60 3.57 33.06
N GLN A 261 -20.41 4.89 33.08
CA GLN A 261 -20.39 5.63 34.33
C GLN A 261 -21.80 5.52 34.88
N GLY A 262 -21.99 4.56 35.78
CA GLY A 262 -23.21 4.40 36.54
C GLY A 262 -23.55 5.71 37.22
N GLU A 263 -24.72 6.26 36.85
CA GLU A 263 -25.41 7.26 37.66
C GLU A 263 -25.62 6.66 39.05
N THR A 264 -25.03 7.30 40.06
CA THR A 264 -25.37 7.14 41.49
C THR A 264 -25.74 8.50 42.03
#